data_AF-A0A918G0N2-F1
#
_entry.id   AF-A0A918G0N2-F1
#
_cell.length_a   1.000
_cell.length_b   1.000
_cell.length_c   1.000
_cell.angle_alpha   90.00
_cell.angle_beta   90.00
_cell.angle_gamma   90.00
#
_symmetry.space_group_name_H-M   'P 1'
#
loop_
_entity.id
_entity.type
_entity.pdbx_description
1 polymer ?
#
loop_
_entity_poly.entity_id
_entity_poly.type
_entity_poly.pdbx_seq_one_letter_code
_entity_poly.pdbx_strand_id
1 'polypeptide(L)'
;MDHRFRLRVPEQPSRRVATVRRDITHMVDVGVRQLERSRDRLEQGGERPAECDDHATGGLLLFYSAECGLKAEVMRQRGLRDTSQLSEELRTHDLRALAQELRLSPEAQDALKGCARPRVNGRALQKVESHALHEAWRYGADLEADDQNLALGALRTLISESRK
;
A
#
# COMPACT_ATOMS: atom_id res chain seq x y z
N MET A 1 -55.06 -39.31 34.83
CA MET A 1 -54.59 -39.08 33.45
C MET A 1 -54.26 -37.60 33.34
N ASP A 2 -52.99 -37.25 33.40
CA ASP A 2 -52.54 -35.87 33.20
C ASP A 2 -51.14 -35.91 32.57
N HIS A 3 -51.07 -35.67 31.26
CA HIS A 3 -49.86 -35.75 30.45
C HIS A 3 -49.13 -34.40 30.48
N ARG A 4 -48.04 -34.30 31.27
CA ARG A 4 -47.08 -33.19 31.17
C ARG A 4 -46.24 -33.33 29.90
N PHE A 5 -46.54 -32.52 28.88
CA PHE A 5 -45.66 -32.30 27.74
C PHE A 5 -44.44 -31.46 28.17
N ARG A 6 -43.27 -32.08 28.30
CA ARG A 6 -41.98 -31.37 28.34
C ARG A 6 -41.56 -31.04 26.90
N LEU A 7 -41.61 -29.76 26.53
CA LEU A 7 -41.04 -29.28 25.28
C LEU A 7 -39.51 -29.35 25.35
N ARG A 8 -38.91 -30.12 24.44
CA ARG A 8 -37.47 -30.23 24.23
C ARG A 8 -37.01 -28.98 23.48
N VAL A 9 -36.18 -28.15 24.09
CA VAL A 9 -35.51 -27.04 23.40
C VAL A 9 -34.38 -27.64 22.56
N PRO A 10 -34.27 -27.34 21.25
CA PRO A 10 -33.13 -27.76 20.46
C PRO A 10 -31.92 -26.84 20.74
N GLU A 11 -30.81 -27.44 21.16
CA GLU A 11 -29.51 -26.77 21.26
C GLU A 11 -29.10 -26.21 19.89
N GLN A 12 -28.76 -24.92 19.85
CA GLN A 12 -28.16 -24.31 18.67
C GLN A 12 -26.65 -24.63 18.64
N PRO A 13 -26.09 -25.09 17.50
CA PRO A 13 -24.66 -25.33 17.40
C PRO A 13 -23.90 -24.00 17.39
N SER A 14 -22.95 -23.90 18.32
CA SER A 14 -21.96 -22.83 18.44
C SER A 14 -21.28 -22.54 17.10
N ARG A 15 -21.56 -21.36 16.53
CA ARG A 15 -20.81 -20.83 15.39
C ARG A 15 -19.41 -20.47 15.87
N ARG A 16 -18.44 -21.37 15.63
CA ARG A 16 -17.04 -20.99 15.58
C ARG A 16 -16.89 -19.94 14.49
N VAL A 17 -16.62 -18.71 14.88
CA VAL A 17 -16.16 -17.66 13.97
C VAL A 17 -14.83 -18.17 13.43
N ALA A 18 -14.85 -18.75 12.23
CA ALA A 18 -13.64 -19.02 11.49
C ALA A 18 -12.94 -17.67 11.32
N THR A 19 -11.74 -17.55 11.87
CA THR A 19 -10.83 -16.46 11.56
C THR A 19 -10.69 -16.46 10.05
N VAL A 20 -11.36 -15.50 9.40
CA VAL A 20 -11.16 -15.23 7.98
C VAL A 20 -9.71 -14.81 7.87
N ARG A 21 -8.84 -15.76 7.52
CA ARG A 21 -7.54 -15.45 6.95
C ARG A 21 -7.87 -14.62 5.72
N ARG A 22 -7.70 -13.30 5.84
CA ARG A 22 -7.83 -12.41 4.70
C ARG A 22 -6.78 -12.91 3.72
N ASP A 23 -7.22 -13.45 2.58
CA ASP A 23 -6.34 -13.77 1.49
C ASP A 23 -5.60 -12.48 1.13
N ILE A 24 -4.33 -12.44 1.54
CA ILE A 24 -3.42 -11.35 1.26
C ILE A 24 -3.26 -11.31 -0.25
N THR A 25 -3.36 -10.11 -0.83
CA THR A 25 -2.97 -9.81 -2.21
C THR A 25 -1.77 -10.66 -2.58
N HIS A 26 -1.95 -11.60 -3.51
CA HIS A 26 -0.96 -12.62 -3.83
C HIS A 26 0.24 -11.95 -4.53
N MET A 27 1.15 -11.36 -3.75
CA MET A 27 2.39 -10.79 -4.25
C MET A 27 3.29 -11.92 -4.74
N VAL A 28 3.83 -11.78 -5.95
CA VAL A 28 4.82 -12.71 -6.49
C VAL A 28 6.08 -12.64 -5.64
N ASP A 29 6.61 -13.80 -5.26
CA ASP A 29 7.83 -13.85 -4.46
C ASP A 29 9.05 -13.53 -5.34
N VAL A 30 9.82 -12.53 -4.91
CA VAL A 30 10.97 -12.00 -5.66
C VAL A 30 12.13 -11.70 -4.72
N GLY A 31 13.36 -11.81 -5.22
CA GLY A 31 14.57 -11.50 -4.46
C GLY A 31 14.94 -10.02 -4.45
N VAL A 32 15.87 -9.65 -3.57
CA VAL A 32 16.39 -8.26 -3.41
C VAL A 32 16.78 -7.62 -4.75
N ARG A 33 17.61 -8.31 -5.55
CA ARG A 33 18.08 -7.79 -6.85
C ARG A 33 16.97 -7.59 -7.88
N GLN A 34 15.85 -8.29 -7.76
CA GLN A 34 14.69 -8.07 -8.64
C GLN A 34 13.94 -6.82 -8.21
N LEU A 35 13.76 -6.62 -6.90
CA LEU A 35 13.17 -5.40 -6.36
C LEU A 35 13.99 -4.16 -6.68
N GLU A 36 15.32 -4.19 -6.51
CA GLU A 36 16.21 -3.07 -6.85
C GLU A 36 16.12 -2.69 -8.34
N ARG A 37 16.18 -3.69 -9.23
CA ARG A 37 16.01 -3.46 -10.67
C ARG A 37 14.62 -2.92 -11.01
N SER A 38 13.59 -3.39 -10.30
CA SER A 38 12.22 -2.90 -10.49
C SER A 38 12.11 -1.45 -10.04
N ARG A 39 12.65 -1.09 -8.87
CA ARG A 39 12.76 0.29 -8.37
C ARG A 39 13.38 1.20 -9.43
N ASP A 40 14.60 0.88 -9.87
CA ASP A 40 15.34 1.74 -10.80
C ASP A 40 14.60 1.93 -12.14
N ARG A 41 14.00 0.85 -12.68
CA ARG A 41 13.21 0.91 -13.92
C ARG A 41 11.92 1.73 -13.75
N LEU A 42 11.22 1.56 -12.62
CA LEU A 42 9.96 2.24 -12.36
C LEU A 42 10.17 3.73 -12.05
N GLU A 43 11.21 4.07 -11.30
CA GLU A 43 11.62 5.46 -11.08
C GLU A 43 11.92 6.15 -12.41
N GLN A 44 12.76 5.52 -13.26
CA GLN A 44 13.05 6.08 -14.58
C GLN A 44 11.78 6.29 -15.41
N GLY A 45 10.82 5.36 -15.35
CA GLY A 45 9.54 5.50 -16.03
C GLY A 45 8.65 6.61 -15.47
N GLY A 46 8.61 6.77 -14.14
CA GLY A 46 7.79 7.76 -13.45
C GLY A 46 8.32 9.18 -13.54
N GLU A 47 9.63 9.35 -13.77
CA GLU A 47 10.27 10.66 -13.98
C GLU A 47 10.27 11.11 -15.45
N ARG A 48 9.79 10.29 -16.38
CA ARG A 48 9.70 10.71 -17.78
C ARG A 48 8.71 11.87 -17.88
N PRO A 49 9.07 12.96 -18.60
CA PRO A 49 8.13 14.02 -18.92
C PRO A 49 6.92 13.40 -19.60
N ALA A 50 5.75 13.59 -19.00
CA ALA A 50 4.52 13.08 -19.56
C ALA A 50 4.18 13.94 -20.79
N GLU A 51 4.05 13.31 -21.97
CA GLU A 51 3.71 14.02 -23.21
C GLU A 51 2.26 14.58 -23.20
N CYS A 52 1.45 14.10 -22.26
CA CYS A 52 0.19 14.66 -21.78
C CYS A 52 0.26 14.61 -20.25
N ASP A 53 -0.43 15.48 -19.50
CA ASP A 53 -0.46 15.57 -18.01
C ASP A 53 -0.91 14.27 -17.27
N ASP A 54 -0.26 13.14 -17.56
CA ASP A 54 -0.53 11.82 -17.01
C ASP A 54 0.25 11.64 -15.71
N HIS A 55 -0.08 12.52 -14.76
CA HIS A 55 0.38 12.42 -13.38
C HIS A 55 -0.04 11.10 -12.74
N ALA A 56 -1.10 10.45 -13.25
CA ALA A 56 -1.55 9.15 -12.77
C ALA A 56 -0.54 8.04 -13.08
N THR A 57 -0.12 7.90 -14.33
CA THR A 57 0.91 6.92 -14.69
C THR A 57 2.22 7.21 -13.98
N GLY A 58 2.68 8.46 -13.97
CA GLY A 58 3.91 8.85 -13.28
C GLY A 58 3.87 8.52 -11.78
N GLY A 59 2.80 8.91 -11.10
CA GLY A 59 2.59 8.64 -9.67
C GLY A 59 2.51 7.15 -9.35
N LEU A 60 1.81 6.36 -10.18
CA LEU A 60 1.73 4.92 -10.01
C LEU A 60 3.11 4.24 -10.10
N LEU A 61 3.92 4.64 -11.08
CA LEU A 61 5.27 4.11 -11.26
C LEU A 61 6.19 4.49 -10.09
N LEU A 62 6.15 5.75 -9.65
CA LEU A 62 6.91 6.21 -8.48
C LEU A 62 6.48 5.49 -7.20
N PHE A 63 5.18 5.22 -7.03
CA PHE A 63 4.69 4.48 -5.87
C PHE A 63 5.29 3.08 -5.80
N TYR A 64 5.17 2.32 -6.89
CA TYR A 64 5.74 0.97 -6.93
C TYR A 64 7.26 0.96 -6.92
N SER A 65 7.90 2.02 -7.42
CA SER A 65 9.35 2.21 -7.25
C SER A 65 9.73 2.34 -5.78
N ALA A 66 9.06 3.23 -5.03
CA ALA A 66 9.29 3.42 -3.60
C ALA A 66 9.06 2.13 -2.83
N GLU A 67 7.95 1.42 -3.10
CA GLU A 67 7.66 0.14 -2.47
C GLU A 67 8.78 -0.89 -2.70
N CYS A 68 9.19 -1.06 -3.96
CA CYS A 68 10.23 -2.01 -4.32
C CYS A 68 11.54 -1.68 -3.60
N GLY A 69 11.92 -0.39 -3.56
CA GLY A 69 13.12 0.07 -2.87
C GLY A 69 13.07 -0.22 -1.37
N LEU A 70 11.99 0.18 -0.69
CA LEU A 70 11.85 -0.01 0.75
C LEU A 70 11.82 -1.50 1.12
N LYS A 71 11.09 -2.34 0.38
CA LYS A 71 11.08 -3.80 0.61
C LYS A 71 12.46 -4.43 0.38
N ALA A 72 13.17 -4.02 -0.67
CA ALA A 72 14.54 -4.49 -0.91
C ALA A 72 15.45 -4.16 0.26
N GLU A 73 15.35 -2.95 0.81
CA GLU A 73 16.18 -2.51 1.92
C GLU A 73 15.84 -3.25 3.22
N VAL A 74 14.56 -3.45 3.52
CA VAL A 74 14.12 -4.28 4.67
C VAL A 74 14.70 -5.69 4.56
N MET A 75 14.59 -6.29 3.37
CA MET A 75 15.12 -7.63 3.12
C MET A 75 16.65 -7.67 3.28
N ARG A 76 17.36 -6.63 2.81
CA ARG A 76 18.82 -6.52 2.94
C ARG A 76 19.25 -6.43 4.40
N GLN A 77 18.64 -5.55 5.20
CA GLN A 77 18.97 -5.37 6.62
C GLN A 77 18.70 -6.63 7.45
N ARG A 78 17.65 -7.38 7.09
CA ARG A 78 17.24 -8.60 7.80
C ARG A 78 17.84 -9.89 7.22
N GLY A 79 18.65 -9.81 6.16
CA GLY A 79 19.26 -10.99 5.53
C GLY A 79 18.25 -11.95 4.87
N LEU A 80 17.11 -11.43 4.40
CA LEU A 80 16.05 -12.21 3.77
C LEU A 80 16.37 -12.50 2.30
N ARG A 81 15.97 -13.69 1.83
CA ARG A 81 16.25 -14.17 0.47
C ARG A 81 15.27 -13.62 -0.55
N ASP A 82 13.99 -13.63 -0.20
CA ASP A 82 12.89 -13.23 -1.05
C ASP A 82 11.75 -12.66 -0.21
N THR A 83 10.79 -12.05 -0.88
CA THR A 83 9.67 -11.39 -0.23
C THR A 83 8.80 -12.35 0.59
N SER A 84 8.79 -13.67 0.34
CA SER A 84 7.99 -14.67 1.10
C SER A 84 8.33 -14.68 2.59
N GLN A 85 9.53 -14.21 2.91
CA GLN A 85 10.05 -14.13 4.27
C GLN A 85 9.72 -12.81 4.99
N LEU A 86 9.12 -11.83 4.29
CA LEU A 86 8.59 -10.62 4.91
C LEU A 86 7.33 -10.95 5.74
N SER A 87 7.16 -10.25 6.87
CA SER A 87 5.91 -10.35 7.63
C SER A 87 4.73 -9.86 6.80
N GLU A 88 3.53 -10.33 7.13
CA GLU A 88 2.30 -9.96 6.40
C GLU A 88 2.12 -8.44 6.31
N GLU A 89 2.43 -7.72 7.38
CA GLU A 89 2.37 -6.26 7.47
C GLU A 89 3.30 -5.57 6.45
N LEU A 90 4.51 -6.11 6.25
CA LEU A 90 5.52 -5.57 5.33
C LEU A 90 5.36 -6.08 3.89
N ARG A 91 4.51 -7.09 3.67
CA ARG A 91 4.10 -7.55 2.33
C ARG A 91 3.01 -6.67 1.71
N THR A 92 2.37 -5.81 2.50
CA THR A 92 1.35 -4.86 2.01
C THR A 92 1.95 -3.74 1.15
N HIS A 93 1.09 -2.82 0.71
CA HIS A 93 1.45 -1.60 -0.03
C HIS A 93 1.57 -0.37 0.90
N ASP A 94 1.69 -0.58 2.21
CA ASP A 94 1.84 0.52 3.17
C ASP A 94 3.30 1.00 3.24
N LEU A 95 3.59 2.07 2.50
CA LEU A 95 4.91 2.70 2.48
C LEU A 95 5.32 3.31 3.81
N ARG A 96 4.36 3.72 4.67
CA ARG A 96 4.68 4.26 6.00
C ARG A 96 5.14 3.16 6.94
N ALA A 97 4.47 2.01 6.92
CA ALA A 97 4.89 0.84 7.70
C ALA A 97 6.31 0.40 7.31
N LEU A 98 6.63 0.40 6.01
CA LEU A 98 7.98 0.11 5.52
C LEU A 98 9.01 1.17 5.94
N ALA A 99 8.68 2.46 5.86
CA ALA A 99 9.57 3.54 6.30
C ALA A 99 9.85 3.51 7.82
N GLN A 100 8.83 3.18 8.62
CA GLN A 100 8.94 3.00 10.07
C GLN A 100 9.83 1.81 10.42
N GLU A 101 9.64 0.68 9.72
CA GLU A 101 10.47 -0.51 9.88
C GLU A 101 11.95 -0.21 9.64
N LEU A 102 12.25 0.55 8.59
CA LEU A 102 13.61 0.99 8.25
C LEU A 102 14.15 2.11 9.15
N ARG A 103 13.34 2.62 10.08
CA ARG A 103 13.68 3.75 10.96
C ARG A 103 14.21 4.94 10.14
N LEU A 104 13.56 5.23 9.01
CA LEU A 104 13.87 6.40 8.20
C LEU A 104 13.67 7.70 8.99
N SER A 105 14.10 8.83 8.44
CA SER A 105 13.88 10.13 9.09
C SER A 105 12.38 10.33 9.42
N PRO A 106 12.02 11.01 10.52
CA PRO A 106 10.61 11.31 10.83
C PRO A 106 9.91 12.02 9.67
N GLU A 107 10.65 12.88 8.97
CA GLU A 107 10.21 13.52 7.74
C GLU A 107 9.82 12.51 6.66
N ALA A 108 10.65 11.50 6.39
CA ALA A 108 10.33 10.44 5.42
C ALA A 108 9.17 9.54 5.86
N GLN A 109 9.05 9.24 7.16
CA GLN A 109 7.95 8.43 7.69
C GLN A 109 6.58 9.11 7.51
N ASP A 110 6.55 10.45 7.64
CA ASP A 110 5.32 11.25 7.50
C ASP A 110 5.19 11.95 6.13
N ALA A 111 6.17 11.78 5.24
CA ALA A 111 6.23 12.49 3.96
C ALA A 111 5.02 12.18 3.09
N LEU A 112 4.67 10.89 2.95
CA LEU A 112 3.58 10.49 2.08
C LEU A 112 2.24 10.67 2.79
N LYS A 113 1.57 11.79 2.49
CA LYS A 113 0.21 12.10 2.95
C LYS A 113 -0.82 11.65 1.92
N GLY A 114 -2.03 11.37 2.38
CA GLY A 114 -3.15 11.14 1.48
C GLY A 114 -3.52 12.40 0.69
N CYS A 115 -4.20 12.23 -0.44
CA CYS A 115 -4.62 13.31 -1.33
C CYS A 115 -6.14 13.57 -1.24
N ALA A 116 -6.52 14.83 -1.16
CA ALA A 116 -7.91 15.25 -1.30
C ALA A 116 -8.42 14.97 -2.73
N ARG A 117 -9.74 14.85 -2.84
CA ARG A 117 -10.44 14.66 -4.10
C ARG A 117 -11.33 15.87 -4.38
N PRO A 118 -11.42 16.33 -5.64
CA PRO A 118 -12.26 17.46 -6.00
C PRO A 118 -13.73 17.16 -5.74
N ARG A 119 -14.49 18.22 -5.47
CA ARG A 119 -15.93 18.12 -5.28
C ARG A 119 -16.60 17.73 -6.59
N VAL A 120 -17.48 16.74 -6.54
CA VAL A 120 -18.33 16.35 -7.66
C VAL A 120 -19.77 16.69 -7.34
N ASN A 121 -20.42 17.50 -8.18
CA ASN A 121 -21.80 17.98 -7.98
C ASN A 121 -22.03 18.61 -6.59
N GLY A 122 -21.05 19.40 -6.11
CA GLY A 122 -21.09 20.06 -4.80
C GLY A 122 -20.82 19.14 -3.59
N ARG A 123 -20.64 17.83 -3.79
CA ARG A 123 -20.34 16.87 -2.73
C ARG A 123 -18.84 16.70 -2.56
N ALA A 124 -18.36 16.83 -1.32
CA ALA A 124 -16.99 16.44 -0.97
C ALA A 124 -16.84 14.92 -1.08
N LEU A 125 -15.83 14.48 -1.83
CA LEU A 125 -15.45 13.09 -1.91
C LEU A 125 -14.52 12.74 -0.74
N GLN A 126 -14.49 11.46 -0.37
CA GLN A 126 -13.59 10.98 0.67
C GLN A 126 -12.13 11.18 0.22
N LYS A 127 -11.30 11.68 1.13
CA LYS A 127 -9.86 11.78 0.95
C LYS A 127 -9.27 10.39 0.67
N VAL A 128 -8.34 10.31 -0.28
CA VAL A 128 -7.59 9.08 -0.54
C VAL A 128 -6.46 8.99 0.47
N GLU A 129 -6.45 7.92 1.27
CA GLU A 129 -5.36 7.66 2.21
C GLU A 129 -4.07 7.27 1.49
N SER A 130 -2.92 7.50 2.11
CA SER A 130 -1.60 7.30 1.47
C SER A 130 -1.41 5.88 0.91
N HIS A 131 -1.86 4.86 1.64
CA HIS A 131 -1.77 3.47 1.21
C HIS A 131 -2.66 3.14 0.00
N ALA A 132 -3.68 3.97 -0.29
CA ALA A 132 -4.63 3.79 -1.39
C ALA A 132 -4.32 4.68 -2.60
N LEU A 133 -3.27 5.50 -2.57
CA LEU A 133 -2.89 6.38 -3.70
C LEU A 133 -2.58 5.60 -4.97
N HIS A 134 -1.94 4.44 -4.84
CA HIS A 134 -1.69 3.55 -5.98
C HIS A 134 -2.97 3.06 -6.66
N GLU A 135 -4.04 2.79 -5.90
CA GLU A 135 -5.36 2.46 -6.46
C GLU A 135 -5.99 3.68 -7.13
N ALA A 136 -5.88 4.86 -6.51
CA ALA A 136 -6.40 6.10 -7.08
C ALA A 136 -5.78 6.40 -8.45
N TRP A 137 -4.46 6.30 -8.58
CA TRP A 137 -3.79 6.46 -9.86
C TRP A 137 -4.12 5.34 -10.85
N ARG A 138 -4.17 4.08 -10.39
CA ARG A 138 -4.54 2.94 -11.24
C ARG A 138 -5.94 3.07 -11.84
N TYR A 139 -6.88 3.61 -11.08
CA TYR A 139 -8.28 3.76 -11.51
C TYR A 139 -8.60 5.15 -12.08
N GLY A 140 -7.60 6.04 -12.21
CA GLY A 140 -7.79 7.38 -12.75
C GLY A 140 -8.70 8.26 -11.90
N ALA A 141 -8.63 8.12 -10.57
CA ALA A 141 -9.39 8.99 -9.68
C ALA A 141 -8.82 10.42 -9.71
N ASP A 142 -9.68 11.41 -9.84
CA ASP A 142 -9.29 12.81 -9.72
C ASP A 142 -8.80 13.11 -8.30
N LEU A 143 -7.63 13.73 -8.21
CA LEU A 143 -6.96 14.16 -6.98
C LEU A 143 -6.62 15.65 -7.08
N GLU A 144 -6.64 16.36 -5.95
CA GLU A 144 -6.21 17.77 -5.90
C GLU A 144 -4.74 17.92 -6.31
N ALA A 145 -4.44 18.85 -7.21
CA ALA A 145 -3.13 18.98 -7.86
C ALA A 145 -1.98 19.25 -6.87
N ASP A 146 -2.20 20.12 -5.88
CA ASP A 146 -1.19 20.43 -4.86
C ASP A 146 -0.84 19.21 -4.01
N ASP A 147 -1.86 18.46 -3.59
CA ASP A 147 -1.68 17.22 -2.83
C ASP A 147 -0.97 16.15 -3.67
N GLN A 148 -1.27 16.07 -4.97
CA GLN A 148 -0.56 15.17 -5.89
C GLN A 148 0.93 15.54 -5.96
N ASN A 149 1.26 16.81 -6.17
CA ASN A 149 2.64 17.26 -6.25
C ASN A 149 3.42 16.97 -4.96
N LEU A 150 2.79 17.17 -3.79
CA LEU A 150 3.37 16.79 -2.50
C LEU A 150 3.58 15.28 -2.38
N ALA A 151 2.61 14.47 -2.81
CA ALA A 151 2.75 13.01 -2.78
C ALA A 151 3.88 12.53 -3.70
N LEU A 152 4.01 13.09 -4.92
CA LEU A 152 5.09 12.77 -5.84
C LEU A 152 6.46 13.16 -5.25
N GLY A 153 6.56 14.33 -4.61
CA GLY A 153 7.77 14.73 -3.89
C GLY A 153 8.14 13.75 -2.77
N ALA A 154 7.16 13.34 -1.96
CA ALA A 154 7.35 12.37 -0.90
C ALA A 154 7.82 11.00 -1.41
N LEU A 155 7.26 10.53 -2.53
CA LEU A 155 7.68 9.27 -3.16
C LEU A 155 9.15 9.33 -3.60
N ARG A 156 9.60 10.44 -4.19
CA ARG A 156 11.01 10.64 -4.56
C ARG A 156 11.93 10.59 -3.34
N THR A 157 11.54 11.23 -2.24
CA THR A 157 12.29 11.16 -0.98
C THR A 157 12.40 9.71 -0.48
N LEU A 158 11.30 8.96 -0.47
CA LEU A 158 11.31 7.55 -0.06
C LEU A 158 12.20 6.68 -0.95
N ILE A 159 12.15 6.88 -2.27
CA ILE A 159 13.01 6.17 -3.23
C ILE A 159 14.49 6.46 -2.92
N SER A 160 14.83 7.73 -2.73
CA SER A 160 16.20 8.15 -2.40
C SER A 160 16.69 7.54 -1.09
N GLU A 161 15.86 7.59 -0.04
CA GLU A 161 16.21 7.03 1.28
C GLU A 161 16.34 5.51 1.28
N SER A 162 15.65 4.81 0.35
CA SER A 162 15.74 3.34 0.21
C SER A 162 17.06 2.82 -0.38
N ARG A 163 17.99 3.71 -0.76
CA ARG A 163 19.29 3.36 -1.37
C ARG A 163 20.46 3.34 -0.37
N LYS A 164 20.20 3.66 0.90
CA LYS A 164 21.19 3.56 2.00
C LYS A 164 21.54 2.10 2.20
#